data_AF-A0A0S8EWW2-F1
#
_entry.id   AF-A0A0S8EWW2-F1
#
_cell.length_a   1.000
_cell.length_b   1.000
_cell.length_c   1.000
_cell.angle_alpha   90.00
_cell.angle_beta   90.00
_cell.angle_gamma   90.00
#
_symmetry.space_group_name_H-M   'P 1'
#
loop_
_entity.id
_entity.type
_entity.pdbx_description
1 polymer ?
#
loop_
_entity_poly.entity_id
_entity_poly.type
_entity_poly.pdbx_seq_one_letter_code
_entity_poly.pdbx_strand_id
1 'polypeptide(L)'
;MRVLIAAIACWGIIGCAGAASNVTLTAFRASDVSLFDNAVDLVASPVIVEGESGAFADRVGRADLIASIRLQSLHSELIKRRSAYRLTVKVKDWLKGASTKELELRVADDEPGYRSVEVNEDRLLHDAFIAFVKWEAEPGSSELIAHWHLSPDSPAVREKIDYVLRRPATEPQTEVEVVEPR
;
A
#
# COMPACT_ATOMS: atom_id res chain seq x y z
N MET A 1 18.91 -62.58 18.17
CA MET A 1 18.00 -61.87 19.11
C MET A 1 18.86 -61.29 20.22
N ARG A 2 19.02 -59.98 20.43
CA ARG A 2 18.09 -58.86 20.32
C ARG A 2 18.84 -57.60 19.88
N VAL A 3 18.23 -56.86 18.97
CA VAL A 3 18.65 -55.55 18.46
C VAL A 3 18.06 -54.48 19.40
N LEU A 4 18.87 -53.54 19.86
CA LEU A 4 18.41 -52.33 20.57
C LEU A 4 18.62 -51.14 19.63
N ILE A 5 17.56 -50.77 18.91
CA ILE A 5 17.47 -49.54 18.14
C ILE A 5 16.98 -48.43 19.07
N ALA A 6 17.81 -47.41 19.28
CA ALA A 6 17.43 -46.16 19.90
C ALA A 6 16.65 -45.31 18.87
N ALA A 7 15.37 -45.07 19.12
CA ALA A 7 14.55 -44.17 18.31
C ALA A 7 14.67 -42.74 18.87
N ILE A 8 15.45 -41.91 18.19
CA ILE A 8 15.57 -40.47 18.45
C ILE A 8 14.34 -39.78 17.86
N ALA A 9 13.60 -39.09 18.73
CA ALA A 9 12.47 -38.24 18.39
C ALA A 9 12.90 -37.10 17.46
N CYS A 10 12.42 -37.08 16.22
CA CYS A 10 12.45 -35.89 15.39
C CYS A 10 11.15 -35.10 15.58
N TRP A 11 11.26 -34.01 16.34
CA TRP A 11 10.29 -32.93 16.37
C TRP A 11 10.24 -32.25 15.00
N GLY A 12 9.26 -32.65 14.19
CA GLY A 12 8.94 -32.01 12.92
C GLY A 12 7.74 -31.09 13.07
N ILE A 13 7.91 -29.93 13.72
CA ILE A 13 7.01 -28.79 13.57
C ILE A 13 7.90 -27.60 13.22
N ILE A 14 8.35 -27.56 11.97
CA ILE A 14 8.83 -26.33 11.35
C ILE A 14 7.57 -25.53 11.04
N GLY A 15 7.05 -24.86 12.07
CA GLY A 15 6.10 -23.78 11.88
C GLY A 15 6.84 -22.68 11.14
N CYS A 16 6.41 -22.41 9.92
CA CYS A 16 6.77 -21.19 9.23
C CYS A 16 6.17 -20.04 10.04
N ALA A 17 6.95 -19.48 10.98
CA ALA A 17 6.59 -18.28 11.70
C ALA A 17 6.64 -17.14 10.70
N GLY A 18 5.52 -16.92 10.00
CA GLY A 18 5.28 -15.69 9.26
C GLY A 18 5.44 -14.54 10.24
N ALA A 19 6.42 -13.68 9.99
CA ALA A 19 6.64 -12.48 10.77
C ALA A 19 5.37 -11.62 10.69
N ALA A 20 4.56 -11.65 11.75
CA ALA A 20 3.44 -10.75 11.92
C ALA A 20 4.03 -9.34 12.00
N SER A 21 3.95 -8.59 10.89
CA SER A 21 4.33 -7.18 10.89
C SER A 21 3.29 -6.44 11.74
N ASN A 22 3.72 -5.78 12.82
CA ASN A 22 2.90 -4.94 13.68
C ASN A 22 2.51 -3.63 12.97
N VAL A 23 1.82 -3.74 11.84
CA VAL A 23 1.30 -2.58 11.09
C VAL A 23 -0.05 -2.22 11.70
N THR A 24 -0.23 -0.98 12.13
CA THR A 24 -1.55 -0.47 12.49
C THR A 24 -2.36 -0.33 11.21
N LEU A 25 -3.22 -1.33 10.94
CA LEU A 25 -4.11 -1.33 9.78
C LEU A 25 -5.40 -0.60 10.11
N THR A 26 -5.80 0.33 9.24
CA THR A 26 -7.15 0.89 9.27
C THR A 26 -8.07 0.06 8.39
N ALA A 27 -9.38 0.03 8.66
CA ALA A 27 -10.31 -0.76 7.84
C ALA A 27 -10.39 -0.25 6.40
N PHE A 28 -10.33 -1.16 5.43
CA PHE A 28 -10.57 -0.88 4.01
C PHE A 28 -12.05 -0.50 3.80
N ARG A 29 -12.30 0.59 3.06
CA ARG A 29 -13.63 1.13 2.77
C ARG A 29 -13.86 1.19 1.27
N ALA A 30 -15.11 1.20 0.84
CA ALA A 30 -15.46 1.38 -0.57
C ALA A 30 -14.88 2.69 -1.17
N SER A 31 -14.75 3.75 -0.37
CA SER A 31 -14.11 5.01 -0.76
C SER A 31 -12.61 4.90 -1.03
N ASP A 32 -11.95 3.86 -0.53
CA ASP A 32 -10.50 3.66 -0.70
C ASP A 32 -10.17 3.14 -2.11
N VAL A 33 -11.12 2.48 -2.80
CA VAL A 33 -10.90 1.87 -4.13
C VAL A 33 -10.39 2.87 -5.17
N SER A 34 -10.95 4.08 -5.20
CA SER A 34 -10.50 5.13 -6.14
C SER A 34 -9.21 5.82 -5.71
N LEU A 35 -8.80 5.66 -4.45
CA LEU A 35 -7.57 6.26 -3.91
C LEU A 35 -6.36 5.33 -4.12
N PHE A 36 -6.59 4.03 -4.12
CA PHE A 36 -5.59 2.96 -4.24
C PHE A 36 -5.96 2.04 -5.42
N ASP A 37 -5.89 2.61 -6.62
CA ASP A 37 -6.38 2.08 -7.89
C ASP A 37 -5.37 1.19 -8.63
N ASN A 38 -4.30 0.78 -7.95
CA ASN A 38 -3.17 0.02 -8.47
C ASN A 38 -2.48 0.70 -9.66
N ALA A 39 -2.51 2.05 -9.67
CA ALA A 39 -2.03 2.87 -10.77
C ALA A 39 -0.75 3.63 -10.44
N VAL A 40 -0.12 4.13 -11.50
CA VAL A 40 1.06 4.97 -11.49
C VAL A 40 0.68 6.34 -12.02
N ASP A 41 0.73 7.34 -11.15
CA ASP A 41 0.68 8.73 -11.54
C ASP A 41 2.11 9.24 -11.78
N LEU A 42 2.30 9.97 -12.87
CA LEU A 42 3.58 10.56 -13.26
C LEU A 42 3.56 12.09 -13.13
N VAL A 43 2.49 12.65 -12.58
CA VAL A 43 2.37 14.08 -12.28
C VAL A 43 3.34 14.44 -11.16
N ALA A 44 4.40 15.16 -11.50
CA ALA A 44 5.44 15.55 -10.55
C ALA A 44 4.99 16.62 -9.53
N SER A 45 3.92 17.36 -9.86
CA SER A 45 3.35 18.46 -9.06
C SER A 45 1.82 18.34 -9.00
N PRO A 46 1.25 17.59 -8.04
CA PRO A 46 -0.19 17.48 -7.90
C PRO A 46 -0.81 18.84 -7.56
N VAL A 47 -1.85 19.25 -8.30
CA VAL A 47 -2.56 20.51 -8.05
C VAL A 47 -3.38 20.39 -6.77
N ILE A 48 -3.27 21.39 -5.90
CA ILE A 48 -4.10 21.53 -4.70
C ILE A 48 -5.13 22.61 -5.01
N VAL A 49 -6.41 22.27 -4.98
CA VAL A 49 -7.46 23.29 -4.84
C VAL A 49 -7.55 23.58 -3.34
N GLU A 50 -7.14 24.77 -2.92
CA GLU A 50 -7.26 25.17 -1.51
C GLU A 50 -8.75 25.17 -1.10
N GLY A 51 -9.10 24.37 -0.08
CA GLY A 51 -10.45 24.35 0.51
C GLY A 51 -11.21 23.03 0.38
N GLU A 52 -10.86 22.16 -0.56
CA GLU A 52 -11.38 20.79 -0.65
C GLU A 52 -10.29 19.79 -0.29
N SER A 53 -10.63 18.75 0.48
CA SER A 53 -9.73 17.60 0.65
C SER A 53 -9.63 16.89 -0.70
N GLY A 54 -8.64 17.28 -1.51
CA GLY A 54 -8.42 16.65 -2.81
C GLY A 54 -8.01 15.18 -2.65
N ALA A 55 -8.20 14.38 -3.69
CA ALA A 55 -7.89 12.94 -3.70
C ALA A 55 -6.49 12.59 -3.17
N PHE A 56 -5.50 13.48 -3.35
CA PHE A 56 -4.16 13.30 -2.77
C PHE A 56 -4.15 13.35 -1.23
N ALA A 57 -4.83 14.33 -0.63
CA ALA A 57 -4.89 14.47 0.82
C ALA A 57 -5.63 13.29 1.46
N ASP A 58 -6.73 12.86 0.84
CA ASP A 58 -7.46 11.66 1.24
C ASP A 58 -6.58 10.42 1.15
N ARG A 59 -5.82 10.25 0.05
CA ARG A 59 -4.87 9.14 -0.11
C ARG A 59 -3.82 9.13 0.99
N VAL A 60 -3.20 10.28 1.32
CA VAL A 60 -2.23 10.39 2.43
C VAL A 60 -2.87 10.03 3.77
N GLY A 61 -4.08 10.53 4.04
CA GLY A 61 -4.81 10.28 5.28
C GLY A 61 -5.18 8.80 5.45
N ARG A 62 -5.64 8.15 4.37
CA ARG A 62 -6.17 6.78 4.36
C ARG A 62 -5.11 5.69 4.21
N ALA A 63 -3.94 6.00 3.66
CA ALA A 63 -2.88 5.01 3.45
C ALA A 63 -2.42 4.41 4.79
N ASP A 64 -2.24 3.08 4.86
CA ASP A 64 -1.63 2.42 6.01
C ASP A 64 -0.10 2.54 5.97
N LEU A 65 0.46 2.66 4.77
CA LEU A 65 1.88 2.83 4.51
C LEU A 65 2.11 3.91 3.44
N ILE A 66 3.07 4.79 3.70
CA ILE A 66 3.62 5.70 2.70
C ILE A 66 5.14 5.55 2.74
N ALA A 67 5.75 5.23 1.60
CA ALA A 67 7.19 4.98 1.54
C ALA A 67 7.80 5.42 0.21
N SER A 68 9.04 5.91 0.26
CA SER A 68 9.88 6.02 -0.93
C SER A 68 10.39 4.65 -1.32
N ILE A 69 10.21 4.29 -2.59
CA ILE A 69 10.53 2.98 -3.14
C ILE A 69 11.31 3.10 -4.45
N ARG A 70 11.96 2.00 -4.82
CA ARG A 70 12.39 1.74 -6.21
C ARG A 70 11.99 0.33 -6.59
N LEU A 71 11.53 0.14 -7.83
CA LEU A 71 11.33 -1.20 -8.35
C LEU A 71 12.68 -1.91 -8.48
N GLN A 72 12.68 -3.19 -8.15
CA GLN A 72 13.78 -4.10 -8.41
C GLN A 72 13.49 -4.97 -9.63
N SER A 73 12.24 -5.38 -9.79
CA SER A 73 11.78 -6.13 -10.96
C SER A 73 10.31 -5.87 -11.25
N LEU A 74 9.97 -6.05 -12.52
CA LEU A 74 8.62 -6.04 -13.05
C LEU A 74 8.45 -7.32 -13.86
N HIS A 75 7.45 -8.13 -13.52
CA HIS A 75 7.13 -9.38 -14.21
C HIS A 75 5.69 -9.35 -14.70
N SER A 76 5.49 -9.72 -15.97
CA SER A 76 4.17 -10.05 -16.49
C SER A 76 3.87 -11.52 -16.19
N GLU A 77 2.67 -11.77 -15.66
CA GLU A 77 2.19 -13.09 -15.24
C GLU A 77 0.82 -13.37 -15.84
N LEU A 78 0.50 -14.67 -15.97
CA LEU A 78 -0.83 -15.11 -16.36
C LEU A 78 -1.50 -15.82 -15.18
N ILE A 79 -2.43 -15.12 -14.51
CA ILE A 79 -3.15 -15.63 -13.35
C ILE A 79 -4.58 -15.94 -13.79
N LYS A 80 -5.00 -17.21 -13.68
CA LYS A 80 -6.36 -17.65 -14.07
C LYS A 80 -6.77 -17.20 -15.49
N ARG A 81 -5.83 -17.22 -16.44
CA ARG A 81 -5.98 -16.77 -17.85
C ARG A 81 -6.13 -15.25 -18.04
N ARG A 82 -5.77 -14.47 -17.04
CA ARG A 82 -5.72 -13.01 -17.11
C ARG A 82 -4.29 -12.53 -16.95
N SER A 83 -3.95 -11.49 -17.68
CA SER A 83 -2.64 -10.88 -17.56
C SER A 83 -2.58 -10.09 -16.26
N ALA A 84 -1.44 -10.14 -15.59
CA ALA A 84 -1.17 -9.35 -14.40
C ALA A 84 0.28 -8.91 -14.40
N TYR A 85 0.57 -7.80 -13.73
CA TYR A 85 1.92 -7.43 -13.37
C TYR A 85 2.18 -7.71 -11.90
N ARG A 86 3.38 -8.19 -11.63
CA ARG A 86 3.96 -8.27 -10.30
C ARG A 86 5.18 -7.35 -10.24
N LEU A 87 5.16 -6.42 -9.30
CA LEU A 87 6.21 -5.46 -9.05
C LEU A 87 6.87 -5.83 -7.72
N THR A 88 8.17 -6.13 -7.75
CA THR A 88 8.96 -6.27 -6.52
C THR A 88 9.66 -4.95 -6.26
N VAL A 89 9.35 -4.31 -5.13
CA VAL A 89 9.86 -2.97 -4.80
C VAL A 89 10.67 -2.98 -3.53
N LYS A 90 11.75 -2.21 -3.53
CA LYS A 90 12.59 -1.98 -2.35
C LYS A 90 12.25 -0.66 -1.70
N VAL A 91 11.92 -0.71 -0.42
CA VAL A 91 11.69 0.47 0.41
C VAL A 91 13.02 1.13 0.75
N LYS A 92 13.10 2.43 0.49
CA LYS A 92 14.24 3.29 0.83
C LYS A 92 13.99 3.99 2.15
N ASP A 93 12.87 4.71 2.24
CA ASP A 93 12.48 5.49 3.42
C ASP A 93 10.98 5.28 3.70
N TRP A 94 10.62 5.20 4.97
CA TRP A 94 9.22 5.22 5.42
C TRP A 94 8.81 6.65 5.78
N LEU A 95 7.70 7.12 5.22
CA LEU A 95 7.09 8.42 5.52
C LEU A 95 5.89 8.28 6.47
N LYS A 96 5.17 7.15 6.39
CA LYS A 96 4.05 6.78 7.28
C LYS A 96 3.99 5.27 7.41
N GLY A 97 3.69 4.78 8.61
CA GLY A 97 3.59 3.34 8.87
C GLY A 97 4.95 2.63 8.82
N ALA A 98 4.92 1.31 8.86
CA ALA A 98 6.11 0.46 8.80
C ALA A 98 5.82 -0.81 8.00
N SER A 99 6.86 -1.40 7.41
CA SER A 99 6.77 -2.63 6.63
C SER A 99 8.13 -3.32 6.57
N THR A 100 8.20 -4.47 5.89
CA THR A 100 9.45 -5.03 5.40
C THR A 100 10.14 -4.09 4.41
N LYS A 101 11.45 -4.29 4.20
CA LYS A 101 12.26 -3.51 3.24
C LYS A 101 11.96 -3.82 1.77
N GLU A 102 11.19 -4.87 1.53
CA GLU A 102 10.75 -5.31 0.22
C GLU A 102 9.25 -5.52 0.27
N LEU A 103 8.54 -5.10 -0.79
CA LEU A 103 7.10 -5.28 -0.95
C LEU A 103 6.84 -5.87 -2.33
N GLU A 104 5.80 -6.69 -2.40
CA GLU A 104 5.26 -7.18 -3.67
C GLU A 104 3.94 -6.45 -3.93
N LEU A 105 3.86 -5.76 -5.07
CA LEU A 105 2.65 -5.09 -5.54
C LEU A 105 2.15 -5.82 -6.78
N ARG A 106 0.83 -5.93 -6.93
CA ARG A 106 0.21 -6.63 -8.06
C ARG A 106 -0.85 -5.75 -8.71
N VAL A 107 -1.04 -5.93 -10.01
CA VAL A 107 -2.17 -5.34 -10.75
C VAL A 107 -2.60 -6.27 -11.89
N ALA A 108 -3.87 -6.64 -11.93
CA ALA A 108 -4.48 -7.47 -12.96
C ALA A 108 -5.06 -6.62 -14.11
N ASP A 109 -5.25 -7.23 -15.28
CA ASP A 109 -5.69 -6.57 -16.52
C ASP A 109 -7.09 -5.94 -16.47
N ASP A 110 -7.92 -6.31 -15.50
CA ASP A 110 -9.24 -5.71 -15.25
C ASP A 110 -9.22 -4.60 -14.21
N GLU A 111 -8.06 -4.29 -13.64
CA GLU A 111 -7.91 -3.22 -12.67
C GLU A 111 -7.56 -1.88 -13.35
N PRO A 112 -8.04 -0.74 -12.82
CA PRO A 112 -7.87 0.56 -13.48
C PRO A 112 -6.41 0.93 -13.76
N GLY A 113 -5.51 0.57 -12.84
CA GLY A 113 -4.11 0.92 -12.92
C GLY A 113 -3.25 0.08 -13.87
N TYR A 114 -3.77 -1.04 -14.40
CA TYR A 114 -2.98 -1.96 -15.23
C TYR A 114 -2.29 -1.26 -16.41
N ARG A 115 -3.08 -0.48 -17.15
CA ARG A 115 -2.59 0.24 -18.33
C ARG A 115 -1.52 1.27 -17.97
N SER A 116 -1.60 1.87 -16.77
CA SER A 116 -0.58 2.83 -16.32
C SER A 116 0.77 2.16 -16.05
N VAL A 117 0.77 0.88 -15.65
CA VAL A 117 2.00 0.07 -15.52
C VAL A 117 2.51 -0.32 -16.90
N GLU A 118 1.65 -0.88 -17.75
CA GLU A 118 1.99 -1.36 -19.09
C GLU A 118 2.67 -0.28 -19.96
N VAL A 119 2.18 0.96 -19.92
CA VAL A 119 2.75 2.04 -20.76
C VAL A 119 3.99 2.71 -20.14
N ASN A 120 4.35 2.38 -18.90
CA ASN A 120 5.43 3.02 -18.16
C ASN A 120 6.47 2.03 -17.58
N GLU A 121 6.53 0.80 -18.07
CA GLU A 121 7.44 -0.25 -17.56
C GLU A 121 8.88 0.23 -17.43
N ASP A 122 9.42 0.86 -18.48
CA ASP A 122 10.79 1.38 -18.48
C ASP A 122 10.99 2.42 -17.39
N ARG A 123 10.09 3.39 -17.27
CA ARG A 123 10.20 4.44 -16.24
C ARG A 123 10.11 3.88 -14.84
N LEU A 124 9.22 2.92 -14.63
CA LEU A 124 9.04 2.25 -13.35
C LEU A 124 10.33 1.59 -12.85
N LEU A 125 11.13 1.02 -13.75
CA LEU A 125 12.41 0.37 -13.41
C LEU A 125 13.57 1.35 -13.13
N HIS A 126 13.50 2.58 -13.64
CA HIS A 126 14.60 3.55 -13.53
C HIS A 126 14.36 4.63 -12.47
N ASP A 127 13.11 5.07 -12.33
CA ASP A 127 12.73 6.19 -11.46
C ASP A 127 12.46 5.74 -10.01
N ALA A 128 12.47 6.69 -9.09
CA ALA A 128 12.02 6.49 -7.72
C ALA A 128 10.58 6.98 -7.56
N PHE A 129 9.82 6.31 -6.70
CA PHE A 129 8.41 6.58 -6.48
C PHE A 129 8.08 6.67 -5.00
N ILE A 130 7.04 7.43 -4.66
CA ILE A 130 6.32 7.29 -3.41
C ILE A 130 5.20 6.28 -3.60
N ALA A 131 5.23 5.20 -2.83
CA ALA A 131 4.15 4.24 -2.74
C ALA A 131 3.18 4.66 -1.62
N PHE A 132 1.91 4.76 -1.97
CA PHE A 132 0.79 4.81 -1.04
C PHE A 132 0.16 3.42 -1.03
N VAL A 133 0.13 2.77 0.14
CA VAL A 133 -0.40 1.41 0.26
C VAL A 133 -1.48 1.36 1.32
N LYS A 134 -2.57 0.70 0.96
CA LYS A 134 -3.71 0.38 1.80
C LYS A 134 -3.88 -1.14 1.79
N TRP A 135 -3.94 -1.74 2.97
CA TRP A 135 -4.10 -3.18 3.07
C TRP A 135 -5.57 -3.56 3.23
N GLU A 136 -5.99 -4.58 2.50
CA GLU A 136 -7.28 -5.24 2.70
C GLU A 136 -7.03 -6.68 3.16
N ALA A 137 -7.74 -7.11 4.21
CA ALA A 137 -7.69 -8.50 4.63
C ALA A 137 -8.50 -9.35 3.65
N GLU A 138 -7.89 -10.40 3.09
CA GLU A 138 -8.62 -11.32 2.24
C GLU A 138 -9.63 -12.14 3.08
N PRO A 139 -10.92 -12.16 2.72
CA PRO A 139 -11.93 -12.88 3.50
C PRO A 139 -11.60 -14.36 3.64
N GLY A 140 -11.49 -14.84 4.89
CA GLY A 140 -11.18 -16.24 5.18
C GLY A 140 -9.70 -16.63 5.02
N SER A 141 -8.83 -15.66 4.82
CA SER A 141 -7.38 -15.82 4.74
C SER A 141 -6.68 -14.89 5.74
N SER A 142 -5.46 -15.23 6.15
CA SER A 142 -4.58 -14.31 6.89
C SER A 142 -3.74 -13.44 5.96
N GLU A 143 -3.93 -13.56 4.65
CA GLU A 143 -3.23 -12.79 3.64
C GLU A 143 -3.79 -11.35 3.56
N LEU A 144 -2.88 -10.39 3.38
CA LEU A 144 -3.22 -8.99 3.15
C LEU A 144 -2.99 -8.68 1.68
N ILE A 145 -4.02 -8.14 1.03
CA ILE A 145 -3.96 -7.65 -0.34
C ILE A 145 -3.50 -6.19 -0.29
N ALA A 146 -2.42 -5.89 -1.03
CA ALA A 146 -1.94 -4.53 -1.19
C ALA A 146 -2.77 -3.83 -2.28
N HIS A 147 -3.54 -2.81 -1.89
CA HIS A 147 -4.05 -1.82 -2.81
C HIS A 147 -3.12 -0.63 -2.79
N TRP A 148 -2.66 -0.18 -3.95
CA TRP A 148 -1.58 0.79 -4.01
C TRP A 148 -1.81 1.89 -5.03
N HIS A 149 -1.03 2.96 -4.90
CA HIS A 149 -0.90 4.00 -5.90
C HIS A 149 0.54 4.52 -5.85
N LEU A 150 1.16 4.73 -7.00
CA LEU A 150 2.51 5.30 -7.10
C LEU A 150 2.45 6.73 -7.59
N SER A 151 3.23 7.60 -6.97
CA SER A 151 3.50 8.96 -7.47
C SER A 151 5.01 9.17 -7.57
N PRO A 152 5.50 10.15 -8.35
CA PRO A 152 6.94 10.37 -8.47
C PRO A 152 7.54 10.74 -7.12
N ASP A 153 8.75 10.26 -6.85
CA ASP A 153 9.52 10.68 -5.66
C ASP A 153 10.14 12.07 -5.88
N SER A 154 9.28 13.09 -5.93
CA SER A 154 9.65 14.50 -6.11
C SER A 154 9.63 15.27 -4.78
N PRO A 155 10.43 16.35 -4.64
CA PRO A 155 10.35 17.23 -3.48
C PRO A 155 8.93 17.76 -3.23
N ALA A 156 8.19 18.13 -4.30
CA ALA A 156 6.83 18.64 -4.19
C ALA A 156 5.85 17.61 -3.60
N VAL A 157 5.94 16.34 -4.02
CA VAL A 157 5.12 15.26 -3.46
C VAL A 157 5.46 15.05 -1.98
N ARG A 158 6.74 15.02 -1.61
CA ARG A 158 7.18 14.86 -0.22
C ARG A 158 6.73 15.99 0.68
N GLU A 159 6.95 17.23 0.27
CA GLU A 159 6.51 18.42 1.01
C GLU A 159 4.99 18.38 1.27
N LYS A 160 4.22 17.92 0.27
CA LYS A 160 2.78 17.81 0.42
C LYS A 160 2.36 16.70 1.37
N ILE A 161 3.03 15.55 1.35
CA ILE A 161 2.80 14.47 2.33
C ILE A 161 3.07 14.99 3.74
N ASP A 162 4.23 15.62 3.95
CA ASP A 162 4.62 16.21 5.23
C ASP A 162 3.59 17.22 5.72
N TYR A 163 3.12 18.09 4.82
CA TYR A 163 2.08 19.07 5.14
C TYR A 163 0.78 18.43 5.64
N VAL A 164 0.31 17.36 4.97
CA VAL A 164 -0.92 16.67 5.35
C VAL A 164 -0.74 15.89 6.65
N LEU A 165 0.38 15.18 6.82
CA LEU A 165 0.65 14.38 8.03
C LEU A 165 0.84 15.23 9.29
N ARG A 166 1.35 16.46 9.16
CA ARG A 166 1.54 17.38 10.30
C ARG A 166 0.28 18.12 10.70
N ARG A 167 -0.76 18.15 9.86
CA ARG A 167 -2.03 18.76 10.23
C ARG A 167 -2.75 17.85 11.25
N PRO A 168 -3.15 18.37 12.42
CA PRO A 168 -4.07 17.62 13.27
C PRO A 168 -5.33 17.32 12.45
N ALA A 169 -5.81 16.06 12.51
CA ALA A 169 -7.06 15.69 11.87
C ALA A 169 -8.12 16.69 12.33
N THR A 170 -8.66 17.48 11.40
CA THR A 170 -9.76 18.38 11.73
C THR A 170 -10.93 17.48 12.12
N GLU A 171 -11.24 17.43 13.41
CA GLU A 171 -12.43 16.75 13.89
C GLU A 171 -13.63 17.30 13.11
N PRO A 172 -14.51 16.45 12.56
CA PRO A 172 -15.73 16.93 11.95
C PRO A 172 -16.45 17.74 13.03
N GLN A 173 -16.69 19.01 12.74
CA GLN A 173 -17.32 19.93 13.68
C GLN A 173 -18.61 19.28 14.19
N THR A 174 -18.63 18.95 15.48
CA THR A 174 -19.86 18.65 16.19
C THR A 174 -20.73 19.90 16.06
N GLU A 175 -21.70 19.85 15.15
CA GLU A 175 -22.73 20.86 15.01
C GLU A 175 -23.51 20.86 16.33
N VAL A 176 -23.21 21.83 17.20
CA VAL A 176 -23.92 22.00 18.46
C VAL A 176 -25.27 22.61 18.12
N GLU A 177 -26.29 21.76 18.02
CA GLU A 177 -27.69 22.21 17.96
C GLU A 177 -28.00 22.97 19.27
N VAL A 178 -28.07 24.30 19.17
CA VAL A 178 -28.50 25.15 20.28
C VAL A 178 -30.01 24.99 20.41
N VAL A 179 -30.44 24.14 21.35
CA VAL A 179 -31.84 24.07 21.75
C VAL A 179 -32.14 25.28 22.61
N GLU A 180 -32.92 26.23 22.09
CA GLU A 180 -33.42 27.37 22.89
C GLU A 180 -34.35 26.88 24.00
N PRO A 181 -34.17 27.35 25.26
CA PRO A 181 -35.08 27.01 26.35
C PRO A 181 -36.43 27.73 26.17
N ARG A 182 -37.52 26.98 26.32
CA ARG A 182 -38.90 27.49 26.39
C ARG A 182 -39.22 28.11 27.75
#